data_AF-A0A841EAN0-F1
#
_entry.id   AF-A0A841EAN0-F1
#
_cell.length_a   1.000
_cell.length_b   1.000
_cell.length_c   1.000
_cell.angle_alpha   90.00
_cell.angle_beta   90.00
_cell.angle_gamma   90.00
#
_symmetry.space_group_name_H-M   'P 1'
#
loop_
_entity.id
_entity.type
_entity.pdbx_description
1 polymer ?
#
loop_
_entity_poly.entity_id
_entity_poly.type
_entity_poly.pdbx_seq_one_letter_code
_entity_poly.pdbx_strand_id
1 'polypeptide(L)'
;MHRQTRALYALLDSLRERHPRVEFESCASADLATLTAWSGLVREFRPLLHTGRTVRSDDTDPGALLHGVVSQTGERALYCFARLETAPAEQPGRTALPGLDPQRHYTLHHRTELGDPAGGHAGAPAWLHADTPAPVLTGAALRYLGVPMPRLFPAQAVLIEAVAEE
;
A
#
# COMPACT_ATOMS: atom_id res chain seq x y z
N MET A 1 -10.33 16.25 -31.86
CA MET A 1 -11.00 16.42 -30.56
C MET A 1 -12.53 16.27 -30.66
N HIS A 2 -13.28 17.20 -31.25
CA HIS A 2 -14.76 17.15 -31.27
C HIS A 2 -15.38 15.83 -31.80
N ARG A 3 -14.83 15.24 -32.88
CA ARG A 3 -15.30 13.95 -33.43
C ARG A 3 -15.10 12.77 -32.47
N GLN A 4 -13.99 12.75 -31.75
CA GLN A 4 -13.65 11.69 -30.79
C GLN A 4 -14.53 11.76 -29.55
N THR A 5 -14.76 12.97 -29.04
CA THR A 5 -15.71 13.23 -27.95
C THR A 5 -17.12 12.76 -28.31
N ARG A 6 -17.63 13.08 -29.50
CA ARG A 6 -18.96 12.63 -29.95
C ARG A 6 -19.06 11.11 -30.10
N ALA A 7 -18.01 10.47 -30.61
CA ALA A 7 -17.97 9.01 -30.73
C ALA A 7 -17.98 8.31 -29.36
N LEU A 8 -17.27 8.86 -28.36
CA LEU A 8 -17.28 8.35 -27.00
C LEU A 8 -18.69 8.44 -26.37
N TYR A 9 -19.35 9.60 -26.45
CA TYR A 9 -20.69 9.75 -25.88
C TYR A 9 -21.73 8.84 -26.56
N ALA A 10 -21.69 8.71 -27.90
CA ALA A 10 -22.57 7.78 -28.61
C ALA A 10 -22.36 6.31 -28.20
N LEU A 11 -21.12 5.92 -27.91
CA LEU A 11 -20.81 4.60 -27.37
C LEU A 11 -21.36 4.42 -25.95
N LEU A 12 -21.13 5.40 -25.06
CA LEU A 12 -21.62 5.35 -23.67
C LEU A 12 -23.15 5.26 -23.60
N ASP A 13 -23.86 6.01 -24.45
CA ASP A 13 -25.33 5.96 -24.52
C ASP A 13 -25.82 4.56 -24.94
N SER A 14 -25.21 3.98 -25.98
CA SER A 14 -25.51 2.62 -26.46
C SER A 14 -25.25 1.54 -25.40
N LEU A 15 -24.17 1.69 -24.61
CA LEU A 15 -23.86 0.77 -23.51
C LEU A 15 -24.86 0.88 -22.36
N ARG A 16 -25.23 2.11 -21.97
CA ARG A 16 -26.23 2.36 -20.91
C ARG A 16 -27.61 1.83 -21.28
N GLU A 17 -28.02 1.95 -22.54
CA GLU A 17 -29.28 1.40 -23.03
C GLU A 17 -29.31 -0.14 -22.93
N ARG A 18 -28.22 -0.81 -23.34
CA ARG A 18 -28.13 -2.28 -23.34
C ARG A 18 -27.88 -2.87 -21.94
N HIS A 19 -27.26 -2.11 -21.04
CA HIS A 19 -26.86 -2.58 -19.72
C HIS A 19 -27.26 -1.57 -18.62
N PRO A 20 -28.56 -1.38 -18.36
CA PRO A 20 -29.07 -0.32 -17.48
C PRO A 20 -28.71 -0.51 -15.99
N ARG A 21 -28.17 -1.68 -15.61
CA ARG A 21 -27.70 -1.98 -14.25
C ARG A 21 -26.19 -1.85 -14.07
N VAL A 22 -25.46 -1.48 -15.14
CA VAL A 22 -24.01 -1.35 -15.12
C VAL A 22 -23.67 0.13 -15.21
N GLU A 23 -22.91 0.61 -14.22
CA GLU A 23 -22.34 1.94 -14.28
C GLU A 23 -21.08 1.90 -15.16
N PHE A 24 -21.02 2.79 -16.15
CA PHE A 24 -19.91 2.92 -17.07
C PHE A 24 -19.25 4.27 -16.90
N GLU A 25 -17.94 4.27 -16.75
CA GLU A 25 -17.11 5.46 -16.61
C GLU A 25 -15.99 5.44 -17.65
N SER A 26 -15.67 6.60 -18.24
CA SER A 26 -14.52 6.70 -19.14
C SER A 26 -13.25 6.77 -18.30
N CYS A 27 -12.30 5.90 -18.60
CA CYS A 27 -11.05 5.76 -17.86
C CYS A 27 -9.89 6.23 -18.75
N ALA A 28 -9.01 7.10 -18.26
CA ALA A 28 -7.82 7.48 -19.02
C ALA A 28 -6.86 6.28 -19.11
N SER A 29 -5.94 6.29 -20.09
CA SER A 29 -4.98 5.19 -20.23
C SER A 29 -4.07 5.03 -19.00
N ALA A 30 -3.75 6.14 -18.31
CA ALA A 30 -3.02 6.10 -17.04
C ALA A 30 -3.83 5.38 -15.95
N ASP A 31 -5.12 5.66 -15.85
CA ASP A 31 -6.01 5.03 -14.89
C ASP A 31 -6.16 3.52 -15.14
N LEU A 32 -6.16 3.08 -16.41
CA LEU A 32 -6.18 1.65 -16.76
C LEU A 32 -4.91 0.91 -16.32
N ALA A 33 -3.74 1.55 -16.40
CA ALA A 33 -2.49 0.96 -15.92
C ALA A 33 -2.53 0.79 -14.39
N THR A 34 -2.99 1.81 -13.68
CA THR A 34 -3.20 1.75 -12.22
C THR A 34 -4.20 0.67 -11.82
N LEU A 35 -5.34 0.57 -12.51
CA LEU A 35 -6.35 -0.48 -12.26
C LEU A 35 -5.80 -1.87 -12.52
N THR A 36 -4.98 -2.03 -13.58
CA THR A 36 -4.33 -3.30 -13.89
C THR A 36 -3.37 -3.70 -12.78
N ALA A 37 -2.51 -2.79 -12.33
CA ALA A 37 -1.58 -3.00 -11.22
C ALA A 37 -2.31 -3.33 -9.92
N TRP A 38 -3.36 -2.56 -9.58
CA TRP A 38 -4.20 -2.81 -8.41
C TRP A 38 -4.85 -4.20 -8.45
N SER A 39 -5.45 -4.57 -9.58
CA SER A 39 -6.05 -5.89 -9.73
C SER A 39 -5.00 -7.02 -9.61
N GLY A 40 -3.77 -6.77 -10.03
CA GLY A 40 -2.62 -7.66 -9.85
C GLY A 40 -2.29 -7.86 -8.37
N LEU A 41 -2.06 -6.78 -7.63
CA LEU A 41 -1.80 -6.81 -6.19
C LEU A 41 -2.91 -7.52 -5.41
N VAL A 42 -4.17 -7.20 -5.71
CA VAL A 42 -5.32 -7.85 -5.04
C VAL A 42 -5.30 -9.36 -5.29
N ARG A 43 -4.99 -9.81 -6.53
CA ARG A 43 -4.90 -11.25 -6.83
C ARG A 43 -3.73 -11.91 -6.12
N GLU A 44 -2.56 -11.27 -6.09
CA GLU A 44 -1.36 -11.78 -5.44
C GLU A 44 -1.56 -11.95 -3.93
N PHE A 45 -2.12 -10.94 -3.27
CA PHE A 45 -2.31 -10.94 -1.83
C PHE A 45 -3.64 -11.56 -1.39
N ARG A 46 -4.54 -11.95 -2.31
CA ARG A 46 -5.83 -12.57 -1.98
C ARG A 46 -5.71 -13.68 -0.93
N PRO A 47 -4.80 -14.67 -1.05
CA PRO A 47 -4.71 -15.73 -0.04
C PRO A 47 -4.41 -15.17 1.35
N LEU A 48 -3.48 -14.21 1.44
CA LEU A 48 -3.12 -13.55 2.69
C LEU A 48 -4.28 -12.72 3.24
N LEU A 49 -4.91 -11.89 2.41
CA LEU A 49 -6.00 -10.98 2.83
C LEU A 49 -7.26 -11.73 3.30
N HIS A 50 -7.55 -12.90 2.74
CA HIS A 50 -8.73 -13.69 3.11
C HIS A 50 -8.52 -14.62 4.30
N THR A 51 -7.28 -15.03 4.59
CA THR A 51 -7.00 -16.08 5.61
C THR A 51 -6.09 -15.62 6.74
N GLY A 52 -5.39 -14.51 6.55
CA GLY A 52 -4.46 -13.95 7.53
C GLY A 52 -5.17 -13.23 8.67
N ARG A 53 -4.41 -13.00 9.73
CA ARG A 53 -4.85 -12.27 10.92
C ARG A 53 -4.61 -10.78 10.71
N THR A 54 -5.67 -9.98 10.87
CA THR A 54 -5.55 -8.52 10.85
C THR A 54 -4.84 -8.02 12.11
N VAL A 55 -3.96 -7.03 11.94
CA VAL A 55 -3.20 -6.37 13.00
C VAL A 55 -3.23 -4.86 12.79
N ARG A 56 -3.07 -4.11 13.87
CA ARG A 56 -2.98 -2.64 13.87
C ARG A 56 -1.91 -2.22 14.86
N SER A 57 -1.20 -1.14 14.55
CA SER A 57 -0.25 -0.52 15.48
C SER A 57 -0.90 0.70 16.11
N ASP A 58 -0.74 0.82 17.42
CA ASP A 58 -1.21 1.95 18.20
C ASP A 58 -0.10 3.01 18.40
N ASP A 59 1.12 2.74 17.91
CA ASP A 59 2.31 3.59 18.07
C ASP A 59 2.40 4.71 16.99
N THR A 60 1.29 5.08 16.37
CA THR A 60 1.23 6.18 15.39
C THR A 60 0.74 7.47 16.03
N ASP A 61 1.15 8.61 15.47
CA ASP A 61 0.50 9.87 15.81
C ASP A 61 -0.98 9.87 15.36
N PRO A 62 -1.87 10.69 15.95
CA PRO A 62 -3.31 10.64 15.66
C PRO A 62 -3.69 10.84 14.18
N GLY A 63 -2.84 11.51 13.40
CA GLY A 63 -3.08 11.75 11.98
C GLY A 63 -2.62 10.61 11.06
N ALA A 64 -2.09 9.52 11.61
CA ALA A 64 -1.63 8.35 10.87
C ALA A 64 -2.23 7.05 11.40
N LEU A 65 -2.29 6.05 10.52
CA LEU A 65 -2.72 4.70 10.84
C LEU A 65 -1.74 3.69 10.23
N LEU A 66 -1.40 2.66 11.00
CA LEU A 66 -0.80 1.45 10.48
C LEU A 66 -1.74 0.26 10.73
N HIS A 67 -2.12 -0.43 9.67
CA HIS A 67 -2.79 -1.72 9.75
C HIS A 67 -2.11 -2.73 8.84
N GLY A 68 -2.36 -4.01 9.06
CA GLY A 68 -1.84 -5.04 8.19
C GLY A 68 -2.54 -6.37 8.36
N VAL A 69 -2.12 -7.34 7.56
CA VAL A 69 -2.55 -8.72 7.63
C VAL A 69 -1.32 -9.61 7.63
N VAL A 70 -1.23 -10.48 8.63
CA VAL A 70 -0.12 -11.42 8.82
C VAL A 70 -0.63 -12.84 8.55
N SER A 71 0.15 -13.67 7.86
CA SER A 71 -0.20 -15.07 7.64
C SER A 71 -0.34 -15.81 8.97
N GLN A 72 -1.10 -16.90 8.99
CA GLN A 72 -1.31 -17.68 10.22
C GLN A 72 0.00 -18.24 10.79
N THR A 73 0.93 -18.57 9.91
CA THR A 73 2.28 -19.07 10.21
C THR A 73 3.28 -17.98 10.59
N GLY A 74 2.92 -16.70 10.39
CA GLY A 74 3.81 -15.56 10.57
C GLY A 74 4.86 -15.39 9.48
N GLU A 75 4.88 -16.21 8.43
CA GLU A 75 5.92 -16.16 7.38
C GLU A 75 5.81 -14.98 6.41
N ARG A 76 4.62 -14.38 6.28
CA ARG A 76 4.39 -13.26 5.35
C ARG A 76 3.42 -12.27 5.97
N ALA A 77 3.64 -10.99 5.74
CA ALA A 77 2.71 -9.95 6.14
C ALA A 77 2.63 -8.84 5.09
N LEU A 78 1.47 -8.19 5.00
CA LEU A 78 1.26 -6.96 4.24
C LEU A 78 0.73 -5.89 5.19
N TYR A 79 1.45 -4.78 5.30
CA TYR A 79 1.05 -3.61 6.07
C TYR A 79 0.76 -2.43 5.15
N CYS A 80 -0.12 -1.55 5.61
CA CYS A 80 -0.45 -0.27 5.02
C CYS A 80 -0.24 0.81 6.08
N PHE A 81 0.71 1.71 5.83
CA PHE A 81 0.88 2.94 6.60
C PHE A 81 0.22 4.08 5.83
N ALA A 82 -0.79 4.70 6.42
CA ALA A 82 -1.60 5.74 5.78
C ALA A 82 -1.62 7.02 6.61
N ARG A 83 -1.57 8.16 5.94
CA ARG A 83 -1.67 9.50 6.53
C ARG A 83 -3.05 10.08 6.22
N LEU A 84 -3.83 10.33 7.26
CA LEU A 84 -5.20 10.84 7.14
C LEU A 84 -5.26 12.36 7.24
N GLU A 85 -4.41 12.93 8.09
CA GLU A 85 -4.38 14.36 8.38
C GLU A 85 -2.95 14.89 8.22
N THR A 86 -2.78 16.21 8.13
CA THR A 86 -1.44 16.81 8.04
C THR A 86 -0.63 16.45 9.29
N ALA A 87 0.59 15.95 9.09
CA ALA A 87 1.45 15.57 10.20
C ALA A 87 1.83 16.80 11.05
N PRO A 88 1.73 16.74 12.38
CA PRO A 88 2.12 17.83 13.26
C PRO A 88 3.65 17.98 13.35
N ALA A 89 4.40 16.90 13.13
CA ALA A 89 5.85 16.86 13.16
C ALA A 89 6.43 16.75 11.75
N GLU A 90 7.59 17.38 11.53
CA GLU A 90 8.32 17.27 10.26
C GLU A 90 8.82 15.85 9.98
N GLN A 91 9.12 15.05 11.00
CA GLN A 91 9.61 13.68 10.80
C GLN A 91 8.76 12.68 11.59
N PRO A 92 8.14 11.70 10.91
CA PRO A 92 7.46 10.61 11.58
C PRO A 92 8.42 9.83 12.47
N GLY A 93 7.94 9.38 13.62
CA GLY A 93 8.67 8.47 14.49
C GLY A 93 8.86 7.09 13.87
N ARG A 94 9.38 6.17 14.67
CA ARG A 94 9.41 4.74 14.31
C ARG A 94 8.05 4.14 14.65
N THR A 95 7.53 3.30 13.77
CA THR A 95 6.27 2.60 14.00
C THR A 95 6.51 1.11 14.08
N ALA A 96 5.98 0.48 15.12
CA ALA A 96 6.05 -0.97 15.30
C ALA A 96 5.25 -1.70 14.21
N LEU A 97 5.78 -2.82 13.73
CA LEU A 97 5.06 -3.77 12.85
C LEU A 97 4.58 -4.97 13.69
N PRO A 98 3.30 -5.00 14.11
CA PRO A 98 2.80 -5.99 15.06
C PRO A 98 2.46 -7.33 14.40
N GLY A 99 2.61 -8.41 15.17
CA GLY A 99 2.05 -9.72 14.82
C GLY A 99 2.96 -10.67 14.06
N LEU A 100 4.18 -10.24 13.72
CA LEU A 100 5.27 -11.09 13.22
C LEU A 100 5.80 -12.04 14.30
N ASP A 101 6.36 -13.17 13.89
CA ASP A 101 7.05 -14.11 14.77
C ASP A 101 8.35 -13.46 15.29
N PRO A 102 8.54 -13.32 16.61
CA PRO A 102 9.69 -12.62 17.17
C PRO A 102 11.03 -13.28 16.85
N GLN A 103 11.05 -14.58 16.54
CA GLN A 103 12.27 -15.35 16.30
C GLN A 103 12.71 -15.38 14.83
N ARG A 104 11.81 -15.02 13.89
CA ARG A 104 12.11 -15.03 12.45
C ARG A 104 12.77 -13.73 12.01
N HIS A 105 13.60 -13.83 10.98
CA HIS A 105 14.14 -12.69 10.25
C HIS A 105 13.23 -12.38 9.07
N TYR A 106 12.99 -11.09 8.82
CA TYR A 106 12.10 -10.63 7.76
C TYR A 106 12.80 -9.64 6.86
N THR A 107 12.66 -9.85 5.56
CA THR A 107 13.00 -8.87 4.53
C THR A 107 11.82 -7.96 4.29
N LEU A 108 12.05 -6.64 4.35
CA LEU A 108 11.00 -5.64 4.11
C LEU A 108 11.05 -5.12 2.67
N HIS A 109 9.93 -5.23 1.96
CA HIS A 109 9.77 -4.71 0.61
C HIS A 109 8.75 -3.57 0.58
N HIS A 110 9.13 -2.46 -0.04
CA HIS A 110 8.19 -1.41 -0.42
C HIS A 110 7.49 -1.81 -1.73
N ARG A 111 6.15 -1.89 -1.71
CA ARG A 111 5.33 -2.24 -2.88
C ARG A 111 4.93 -0.97 -3.64
N THR A 112 5.53 -0.75 -4.81
CA THR A 112 5.44 0.48 -5.61
C THR A 112 4.53 0.36 -6.83
N GLU A 113 3.82 -0.77 -7.01
CA GLU A 113 3.03 -1.05 -8.21
C GLU A 113 1.86 -0.07 -8.40
N LEU A 114 1.42 0.60 -7.33
CA LEU A 114 0.41 1.66 -7.37
C LEU A 114 1.00 3.07 -7.50
N GLY A 115 2.31 3.18 -7.68
CA GLY A 115 3.08 4.42 -7.67
C GLY A 115 3.60 4.79 -6.28
N ASP A 116 4.55 5.71 -6.26
CA ASP A 116 5.11 6.27 -5.03
C ASP A 116 4.24 7.41 -4.48
N PRO A 117 4.25 7.63 -3.16
CA PRO A 117 3.60 8.79 -2.58
C PRO A 117 4.18 10.10 -3.13
N ALA A 118 3.31 11.06 -3.43
CA ALA A 118 3.70 12.41 -3.85
C ALA A 118 4.51 13.12 -2.75
N GLY A 119 5.48 13.95 -3.14
CA GLY A 119 6.48 14.53 -2.23
C GLY A 119 7.87 13.93 -2.41
N GLY A 120 7.96 12.77 -3.07
CA GLY A 120 9.21 12.15 -3.50
C GLY A 120 10.02 11.55 -2.36
N HIS A 121 11.16 10.96 -2.73
CA HIS A 121 12.04 10.21 -1.83
C HIS A 121 12.92 11.10 -0.92
N ALA A 122 12.82 12.43 -1.02
CA ALA A 122 13.66 13.35 -0.25
C ALA A 122 13.34 13.23 1.25
N GLY A 123 14.29 12.67 2.02
CA GLY A 123 14.09 12.36 3.44
C GLY A 123 13.32 11.06 3.70
N ALA A 124 13.04 10.26 2.66
CA ALA A 124 12.46 8.93 2.83
C ALA A 124 13.46 7.99 3.52
N PRO A 125 12.98 7.10 4.42
CA PRO A 125 13.81 6.06 5.03
C PRO A 125 14.56 5.22 4.00
N ALA A 126 15.77 4.78 4.36
CA ALA A 126 16.65 3.94 3.53
C ALA A 126 15.90 2.74 2.88
N TRP A 127 15.00 2.10 3.64
CA TRP A 127 14.29 0.90 3.18
C TRP A 127 13.24 1.14 2.09
N LEU A 128 12.89 2.39 1.76
CA LEU A 128 11.97 2.70 0.64
C LEU A 128 12.71 2.85 -0.70
N HIS A 129 14.01 3.10 -0.69
CA HIS A 129 14.75 3.41 -1.92
C HIS A 129 15.06 2.11 -2.66
N ALA A 130 14.70 2.05 -3.94
CA ALA A 130 14.94 0.86 -4.78
C ALA A 130 16.43 0.47 -4.89
N ASP A 131 17.33 1.44 -4.79
CA ASP A 131 18.78 1.23 -4.85
C ASP A 131 19.39 0.75 -3.52
N THR A 132 18.59 0.72 -2.45
CA THR A 132 19.03 0.24 -1.14
C THR A 132 18.58 -1.22 -0.96
N PRO A 133 19.47 -2.13 -0.52
CA PRO A 133 19.06 -3.48 -0.19
C PRO A 133 17.95 -3.49 0.85
N ALA A 134 16.93 -4.32 0.62
CA ALA A 134 15.84 -4.51 1.57
C ALA A 134 16.40 -4.90 2.95
N PRO A 135 16.04 -4.19 4.03
CA PRO A 135 16.59 -4.49 5.34
C PRO A 135 16.05 -5.83 5.84
N VAL A 136 16.94 -6.58 6.50
CA VAL A 136 16.61 -7.82 7.20
C VAL A 136 16.57 -7.54 8.69
N LEU A 137 15.42 -7.74 9.32
CA LEU A 137 15.18 -7.43 10.74
C LEU A 137 14.41 -8.57 11.40
N THR A 138 14.70 -8.84 12.68
CA THR A 138 13.91 -9.83 13.43
C THR A 138 12.49 -9.32 13.67
N GLY A 139 11.51 -10.23 13.77
CA GLY A 139 10.15 -9.86 14.15
C GLY A 139 10.10 -9.15 15.52
N ALA A 140 11.01 -9.49 16.44
CA ALA A 140 11.16 -8.79 17.70
C ALA A 140 11.63 -7.33 17.52
N ALA A 141 12.65 -7.09 16.67
CA ALA A 141 13.09 -5.73 16.37
C ALA A 141 11.99 -4.90 15.70
N LEU A 142 11.26 -5.50 14.74
CA LEU A 142 10.14 -4.85 14.06
C LEU A 142 8.99 -4.50 15.01
N ARG A 143 8.75 -5.33 16.03
CA ARG A 143 7.73 -5.08 17.06
C ARG A 143 8.16 -4.03 18.09
N TYR A 144 9.37 -4.10 18.61
CA TYR A 144 9.78 -3.30 19.77
C TYR A 144 10.55 -2.04 19.42
N LEU A 145 11.31 -2.04 18.32
CA LEU A 145 12.05 -0.87 17.85
C LEU A 145 11.31 -0.13 16.73
N GLY A 146 10.47 -0.85 15.98
CA GLY A 146 9.77 -0.32 14.82
C GLY A 146 10.70 0.09 13.69
N VAL A 147 10.10 0.57 12.60
CA VAL A 147 10.82 1.11 11.44
C VAL A 147 10.49 2.59 11.24
N PRO A 148 11.45 3.42 10.83
CA PRO A 148 11.17 4.81 10.49
C PRO A 148 10.18 4.85 9.32
N MET A 149 9.11 5.63 9.46
CA MET A 149 8.07 5.77 8.43
C MET A 149 8.35 6.99 7.53
N PRO A 150 7.96 6.93 6.25
CA PRO A 150 8.09 8.07 5.35
C PRO A 150 7.17 9.22 5.76
N ARG A 151 7.61 10.45 5.48
CA ARG A 151 6.70 11.61 5.50
C ARG A 151 5.71 11.43 4.34
N LEU A 152 4.42 11.51 4.65
CA LEU A 152 3.33 11.42 3.67
C LEU A 152 2.48 12.69 3.75
N PHE A 153 1.91 13.10 2.63
CA PHE A 153 0.80 14.05 2.64
C PHE A 153 -0.50 13.36 3.03
N PRO A 154 -1.54 14.11 3.44
CA PRO A 154 -2.87 13.55 3.67
C PRO A 154 -3.40 12.78 2.46
N ALA A 155 -4.18 11.73 2.72
CA ALA A 155 -4.75 10.82 1.72
C ALA A 155 -3.69 10.04 0.91
N GLN A 156 -2.52 9.78 1.50
CA GLN A 156 -1.49 8.92 0.92
C GLN A 156 -1.18 7.73 1.83
N ALA A 157 -0.66 6.67 1.23
CA ALA A 157 -0.24 5.48 1.92
C ALA A 157 0.97 4.83 1.26
N VAL A 158 1.68 4.00 2.02
CA VAL A 158 2.69 3.07 1.51
C VAL A 158 2.34 1.64 1.93
N LEU A 159 2.62 0.70 1.03
CA LEU A 159 2.45 -0.72 1.27
C LEU A 159 3.79 -1.37 1.58
N ILE A 160 3.83 -2.12 2.68
CA ILE A 160 5.03 -2.77 3.20
C ILE A 160 4.77 -4.26 3.26
N GLU A 161 5.51 -5.02 2.48
CA GLU A 161 5.51 -6.48 2.58
C GLU A 161 6.67 -6.93 3.48
N ALA A 162 6.40 -7.81 4.43
CA ALA A 162 7.42 -8.49 5.21
C ALA A 162 7.40 -9.98 4.86
N VAL A 163 8.54 -10.53 4.44
CA VAL A 163 8.69 -11.95 4.09
C VAL A 163 9.75 -12.56 4.99
N ALA A 164 9.41 -13.67 5.66
CA ALA A 164 10.36 -14.39 6.48
C ALA A 164 11.46 -15.00 5.60
N GLU A 165 12.71 -14.90 6.05
CA GLU A 165 13.80 -15.69 5.48
C GLU A 165 13.65 -17.16 5.87
N GLU A 166 14.13 -18.06 4.99
CA GLU A 166 14.15 -19.52 5.23
C GLU A 166 15.12 -19.93 6.35
#